data_AF-A0A7C6JUF3-F1
#
_entry.id   AF-A0A7C6JUF3-F1
#
_cell.length_a   1.000
_cell.length_b   1.000
_cell.length_c   1.000
_cell.angle_alpha   90.00
_cell.angle_beta   90.00
_cell.angle_gamma   90.00
#
_symmetry.space_group_name_H-M   'P 1'
#
loop_
_entity.id
_entity.type
_entity.pdbx_description
1 polymer ?
#
loop_
_entity_poly.entity_id
_entity_poly.type
_entity_poly.pdbx_seq_one_letter_code
_entity_poly.pdbx_strand_id
1 'polypeptide(L)'
;MSQEAFAKRLGVTGASISKIESGQRKLTGQMILLICREFNINETWLRYGEGEMYKSMFPSEISQLLSNYNLDELDTKIIGEYLLLDPSQRKVIKEYITKVTSYDSRPVNTPMNMNLLRDGTVTGETLHCAENSGNMERS
;
A
#
# COMPACT_ATOMS: atom_id res chain seq x y z
N MET A 1 -7.39 -16.61 7.34
CA MET A 1 -8.50 -16.24 8.24
C MET A 1 -9.23 -17.51 8.64
N SER A 2 -9.57 -17.74 9.92
CA SER A 2 -10.39 -18.89 10.33
C SER A 2 -11.89 -18.63 10.09
N GLN A 3 -12.70 -19.69 10.07
CA GLN A 3 -14.15 -19.59 9.89
C GLN A 3 -14.81 -18.76 11.01
N GLU A 4 -14.39 -18.94 12.26
CA GLU A 4 -14.87 -18.15 13.40
C GLU A 4 -14.51 -16.66 13.25
N ALA A 5 -13.30 -16.36 12.78
CA ALA A 5 -12.88 -14.97 12.56
C ALA A 5 -13.69 -14.32 11.42
N PHE A 6 -13.96 -15.06 10.35
CA PHE A 6 -14.82 -14.62 9.25
C PHE A 6 -16.25 -14.35 9.72
N ALA A 7 -16.84 -15.32 10.44
CA ALA A 7 -18.18 -15.22 10.98
C ALA A 7 -18.34 -14.00 11.91
N LYS A 8 -17.34 -13.78 12.79
CA LYS A 8 -17.30 -12.64 13.70
C LYS A 8 -17.29 -11.30 12.95
N ARG A 9 -16.50 -11.16 11.88
CA ARG A 9 -16.48 -9.93 11.06
C ARG A 9 -17.83 -9.66 10.38
N LEU A 10 -18.54 -10.70 9.99
CA LEU A 10 -19.89 -10.60 9.39
C LEU A 10 -21.03 -10.48 10.42
N GLY A 11 -20.73 -10.51 11.73
CA GLY A 11 -21.74 -10.45 12.78
C GLY A 11 -22.62 -11.71 12.86
N VAL A 12 -22.12 -12.87 12.42
CA VAL A 12 -22.83 -14.15 12.43
C VAL A 12 -22.05 -15.21 13.21
N THR A 13 -22.70 -16.35 13.48
CA THR A 13 -22.06 -17.48 14.16
C THR A 13 -21.28 -18.36 13.18
N GLY A 14 -20.21 -19.00 13.66
CA GLY A 14 -19.46 -20.00 12.86
C GLY A 14 -20.36 -21.12 12.34
N ALA A 15 -21.35 -21.55 13.12
CA ALA A 15 -22.35 -22.52 12.69
C ALA A 15 -23.20 -22.05 11.50
N SER A 16 -23.48 -20.75 11.39
CA SER A 16 -24.20 -20.18 10.24
C SER A 16 -23.36 -20.27 8.97
N ILE A 17 -22.05 -20.03 9.07
CA ILE A 17 -21.10 -20.18 7.95
C ILE A 17 -20.96 -21.66 7.56
N SER A 18 -20.84 -22.57 8.52
CA SER A 18 -20.73 -24.02 8.25
C SER A 18 -21.94 -24.56 7.47
N LYS A 19 -23.17 -24.12 7.81
CA LYS A 19 -24.38 -24.47 7.07
C LYS A 19 -24.40 -23.95 5.64
N ILE A 20 -23.73 -22.82 5.40
CA ILE A 20 -23.59 -22.27 4.06
C ILE A 20 -22.58 -23.06 3.25
N GLU A 21 -21.40 -23.34 3.81
CA GLU A 21 -20.34 -24.11 3.16
C GLU A 21 -20.76 -25.55 2.83
N SER A 22 -21.57 -26.16 3.70
CA SER A 22 -22.15 -27.49 3.46
C SER A 22 -23.35 -27.49 2.49
N GLY A 23 -23.73 -26.33 1.94
CA GLY A 23 -24.85 -26.20 1.00
C GLY A 23 -26.24 -26.34 1.64
N GLN A 24 -26.32 -26.53 2.96
CA GLN A 24 -27.59 -26.60 3.68
C GLN A 24 -28.35 -25.26 3.69
N ARG A 25 -27.63 -24.15 3.50
CA ARG A 25 -28.20 -22.80 3.44
C ARG A 25 -27.55 -21.99 2.31
N LYS A 26 -28.35 -21.24 1.55
CA LYS A 26 -27.83 -20.28 0.56
C LYS A 26 -27.41 -18.96 1.23
N LEU A 27 -26.44 -18.26 0.64
CA LEU A 27 -26.17 -16.87 1.01
C LEU A 27 -27.42 -16.02 0.78
N THR A 28 -27.77 -15.19 1.76
CA THR A 28 -28.82 -14.18 1.60
C THR A 28 -28.25 -12.95 0.88
N GLY A 29 -29.11 -12.17 0.22
CA GLY A 29 -28.68 -10.91 -0.39
C GLY A 29 -28.03 -9.95 0.62
N GLN A 30 -28.54 -9.90 1.85
CA GLN A 30 -27.96 -9.14 2.96
C GLN A 30 -26.54 -9.59 3.31
N MET A 31 -26.30 -10.91 3.41
CA MET A 31 -24.94 -11.43 3.67
C MET A 31 -23.98 -11.15 2.52
N ILE A 32 -24.44 -11.22 1.27
CA ILE A 32 -23.63 -10.87 0.10
C ILE A 32 -23.16 -9.41 0.20
N LEU A 33 -24.07 -8.48 0.48
CA LEU A 33 -23.72 -7.07 0.63
C LEU A 33 -22.76 -6.82 1.80
N LEU A 34 -22.95 -7.52 2.93
CA LEU A 34 -22.04 -7.45 4.07
C LEU A 34 -20.64 -7.94 3.70
N ILE A 35 -20.52 -9.07 3.01
CA ILE A 35 -19.23 -9.61 2.54
C ILE A 35 -18.56 -8.63 1.57
N CYS A 36 -19.31 -8.10 0.60
CA CYS A 36 -18.79 -7.14 -0.36
C CYS A 36 -18.23 -5.88 0.33
N ARG A 37 -18.90 -5.39 1.38
CA ARG A 37 -18.45 -4.22 2.14
C ARG A 37 -17.25 -4.53 3.04
N GLU A 38 -17.29 -5.64 3.76
CA GLU A 38 -16.29 -5.99 4.79
C GLU A 38 -14.94 -6.41 4.19
N PHE A 39 -14.98 -7.00 3.00
CA PHE A 39 -13.81 -7.57 2.32
C PHE A 39 -13.48 -6.90 0.98
N ASN A 40 -14.15 -5.79 0.65
CA ASN A 40 -13.98 -5.08 -0.62
C ASN A 40 -14.17 -5.99 -1.86
N ILE A 41 -15.11 -6.92 -1.78
CA ILE A 41 -15.39 -7.90 -2.84
C ILE A 41 -16.40 -7.33 -3.85
N ASN A 42 -16.19 -7.66 -5.12
CA ASN A 42 -17.12 -7.39 -6.21
C ASN A 42 -18.34 -8.32 -6.12
N GLU A 43 -19.54 -7.74 -6.11
CA GLU A 43 -20.78 -8.51 -5.98
C GLU A 43 -21.07 -9.40 -7.19
N THR A 44 -20.74 -8.94 -8.40
CA THR A 44 -20.91 -9.72 -9.63
C THR A 44 -20.05 -10.98 -9.58
N TRP A 45 -18.80 -10.84 -9.16
CA TRP A 45 -17.91 -11.97 -8.95
C TRP A 45 -18.46 -12.91 -7.87
N LEU A 46 -18.90 -12.37 -6.73
CA LEU A 46 -19.38 -13.19 -5.60
C LEU A 46 -20.66 -13.96 -5.94
N ARG A 47 -21.52 -13.44 -6.82
CA ARG A 47 -22.79 -14.06 -7.20
C ARG A 47 -22.68 -15.01 -8.39
N TYR A 48 -21.87 -14.65 -9.37
CA TYR A 48 -21.88 -15.29 -10.69
C TYR A 48 -20.51 -15.83 -11.11
N GLY A 49 -19.45 -15.50 -10.37
CA GLY A 49 -18.07 -15.84 -10.74
C GLY A 49 -17.51 -15.02 -11.90
N GLU A 50 -18.14 -13.89 -12.22
CA GLU A 50 -17.79 -13.04 -13.36
C GLU A 50 -17.02 -11.78 -12.94
N GLY A 51 -15.96 -11.45 -13.67
CA GLY A 51 -15.12 -10.27 -13.41
C GLY A 51 -14.07 -10.47 -12.31
N GLU A 52 -13.50 -9.37 -11.82
CA GLU A 52 -12.48 -9.38 -10.77
C GLU A 52 -13.10 -9.58 -9.38
N MET A 53 -12.43 -10.39 -8.54
CA MET A 53 -12.87 -10.71 -7.18
C MET A 53 -12.97 -9.49 -6.28
N TYR A 54 -11.99 -8.58 -6.37
CA TYR A 54 -11.92 -7.37 -5.56
C TYR A 54 -12.41 -6.16 -6.34
N LYS A 55 -13.04 -5.22 -5.65
CA LYS A 55 -13.32 -3.89 -6.22
C LYS A 55 -12.02 -3.12 -6.33
N SER A 56 -11.86 -2.34 -7.39
CA SER A 56 -10.74 -1.40 -7.45
C SER A 56 -10.83 -0.39 -6.31
N MET A 57 -9.71 -0.16 -5.65
CA MET A 57 -9.54 0.88 -4.64
C MET A 57 -9.61 2.29 -5.25
N PHE A 58 -9.40 2.40 -6.57
CA PHE A 58 -9.27 3.66 -7.28
C PHE A 58 -10.46 3.93 -8.20
N PRO A 59 -10.67 5.20 -8.58
CA PRO A 59 -11.48 5.54 -9.74
C PRO A 59 -11.07 4.71 -10.98
N SER A 60 -12.02 4.46 -11.87
CA SER A 60 -11.83 3.62 -13.07
C SER A 60 -10.63 4.05 -13.90
N GLU A 61 -10.42 5.35 -14.05
CA GLU A 61 -9.38 5.93 -14.88
C GLU A 61 -7.98 5.67 -14.29
N ILE A 62 -7.86 5.80 -12.96
CA ILE A 62 -6.62 5.49 -12.25
C ILE A 62 -6.36 3.98 -12.27
N SER A 63 -7.39 3.17 -12.07
CA SER A 63 -7.29 1.71 -12.13
C SER A 63 -6.76 1.24 -13.48
N GLN A 64 -7.30 1.80 -14.57
CA GLN A 64 -6.87 1.51 -15.93
C GLN A 64 -5.45 1.99 -16.23
N LEU A 65 -5.04 3.14 -15.66
CA LEU A 65 -3.66 3.59 -15.74
C LEU A 65 -2.73 2.58 -15.06
N LEU A 66 -3.07 2.17 -13.83
CA LEU A 66 -2.27 1.24 -13.04
C LEU A 66 -2.18 -0.15 -13.67
N SER A 67 -3.22 -0.63 -14.36
CA SER A 67 -3.19 -1.93 -15.05
C SER A 67 -2.18 -2.02 -16.21
N ASN A 68 -1.70 -0.88 -16.72
CA ASN A 68 -0.66 -0.86 -17.75
C ASN A 68 0.75 -1.10 -17.16
N TYR A 69 0.87 -1.16 -15.84
CA TYR A 69 2.11 -1.40 -15.13
C TYR A 69 2.06 -2.75 -14.41
N ASN A 70 3.18 -3.46 -14.36
CA ASN A 70 3.29 -4.73 -13.64
C ASN A 70 3.52 -4.49 -12.13
N LEU A 71 2.50 -3.93 -11.48
CA LEU A 71 2.52 -3.56 -10.06
C LEU A 71 2.18 -4.76 -9.19
N ASP A 72 2.90 -4.89 -8.07
CA ASP A 72 2.55 -5.86 -7.05
C ASP A 72 1.53 -5.29 -6.02
N GLU A 73 1.18 -6.12 -5.03
CA GLU A 73 0.24 -5.71 -3.98
C GLU A 73 0.75 -4.51 -3.17
N LEU A 74 2.06 -4.46 -2.92
CA LEU A 74 2.69 -3.41 -2.15
C LEU A 74 2.70 -2.09 -2.94
N ASP A 75 3.05 -2.14 -4.23
CA ASP A 75 3.01 -0.99 -5.14
C ASP A 75 1.62 -0.35 -5.16
N THR A 76 0.60 -1.18 -5.34
CA THR A 76 -0.80 -0.75 -5.39
C THR A 76 -1.21 -0.06 -4.10
N LYS A 77 -0.80 -0.60 -2.95
CA LYS A 77 -1.08 -0.02 -1.63
C LYS A 77 -0.33 1.29 -1.41
N ILE A 78 0.95 1.37 -1.78
CA ILE A 78 1.74 2.60 -1.65
C ILE A 78 1.10 3.73 -2.45
N ILE A 79 0.71 3.46 -3.70
CA ILE A 79 0.05 4.45 -4.56
C ILE A 79 -1.31 4.84 -3.98
N GLY A 80 -2.08 3.86 -3.51
CA GLY A 80 -3.35 4.04 -2.79
C GLY A 80 -3.24 5.03 -1.66
N GLU A 81 -2.39 4.72 -0.68
CA GLU A 81 -2.17 5.55 0.48
C GLU A 81 -1.65 6.93 0.09
N TYR A 82 -0.71 7.03 -0.85
CA TYR A 82 -0.15 8.30 -1.30
C TYR A 82 -1.20 9.26 -1.86
N LEU A 83 -2.22 8.76 -2.55
CA LEU A 83 -3.32 9.59 -3.07
C LEU A 83 -4.22 10.13 -1.95
N LEU A 84 -4.31 9.45 -0.81
CA LEU A 84 -5.11 9.85 0.35
C LEU A 84 -4.38 10.83 1.28
N LEU A 85 -3.06 10.96 1.17
CA LEU A 85 -2.25 11.83 2.01
C LEU A 85 -2.52 13.32 1.76
N ASP A 86 -2.45 14.10 2.84
CA ASP A 86 -2.51 15.55 2.76
C ASP A 86 -1.25 16.16 2.11
N PRO A 87 -1.30 17.44 1.68
CA PRO A 87 -0.16 18.08 1.03
C PRO A 87 1.14 18.08 1.86
N SER A 88 1.05 18.18 3.19
CA SER A 88 2.22 18.20 4.08
C SER A 88 2.87 16.82 4.19
N GLN A 89 2.06 15.77 4.26
CA GLN A 89 2.55 14.38 4.27
C GLN A 89 3.20 14.01 2.94
N ARG A 90 2.59 14.41 1.81
CA ARG A 90 3.19 14.20 0.47
C ARG A 90 4.51 14.95 0.31
N LYS A 91 4.69 16.11 0.95
CA LYS A 91 5.95 16.86 0.93
C LYS A 91 7.09 16.05 1.54
N VAL A 92 6.87 15.41 2.69
CA VAL A 92 7.88 14.57 3.36
C VAL A 92 8.31 13.41 2.46
N ILE A 93 7.37 12.73 1.82
CA ILE A 93 7.67 11.62 0.91
C ILE A 93 8.47 12.11 -0.30
N LYS A 94 8.10 13.25 -0.90
CA LYS A 94 8.85 13.83 -2.03
C LYS A 94 10.27 14.20 -1.64
N GLU A 95 10.47 14.78 -0.46
CA GLU A 95 11.80 15.13 0.06
C GLU A 95 12.66 13.88 0.23
N TYR A 96 12.10 12.81 0.79
CA TYR A 96 12.80 11.53 0.90
C TYR A 96 13.18 10.95 -0.47
N ILE A 97 12.21 10.83 -1.39
CA ILE A 97 12.47 10.28 -2.73
C ILE A 97 13.53 11.11 -3.44
N THR A 98 13.44 12.45 -3.39
CA THR A 98 14.42 13.36 -3.99
C THR A 98 15.81 13.16 -3.40
N LYS A 99 15.92 12.98 -2.08
CA LYS A 99 17.21 12.73 -1.43
C LYS A 99 17.86 11.42 -1.90
N VAL A 100 17.06 10.36 -2.08
CA VAL A 100 17.57 9.05 -2.52
C VAL A 100 17.92 9.07 -4.01
N THR A 101 17.11 9.71 -4.85
CA THR A 101 17.34 9.74 -6.32
C THR A 101 18.39 10.77 -6.74
N SER A 102 18.60 11.84 -5.98
CA SER A 102 19.62 12.86 -6.29
C SER A 102 21.06 12.42 -6.00
N TYR A 103 21.28 11.26 -5.36
CA TYR A 103 22.61 10.66 -5.23
C TYR A 103 23.08 9.95 -6.53
N ASP A 104 22.18 9.77 -7.51
CA ASP A 104 22.37 8.86 -8.65
C ASP A 104 22.82 9.55 -9.96
N SER A 105 23.55 10.66 -9.87
CA SER A 105 24.30 11.20 -11.02
C SER A 105 25.66 10.51 -11.22
N ARG A 106 25.92 9.36 -10.58
CA ARG A 106 27.13 8.55 -10.83
C ARG A 106 26.74 7.31 -11.64
N PRO A 107 27.54 6.92 -12.66
CA PRO A 107 27.19 5.83 -13.54
C PRO A 107 27.03 4.52 -12.76
N VAL A 108 25.85 3.90 -12.87
CA VAL A 108 25.47 2.60 -12.33
C VAL A 108 26.53 1.54 -12.69
N ASN A 109 27.24 1.04 -11.68
CA ASN A 109 27.89 -0.28 -11.63
C ASN A 109 28.53 -0.55 -10.25
N THR A 110 27.83 -0.24 -9.16
CA THR A 110 28.27 -0.69 -7.82
C THR A 110 27.08 -1.27 -7.08
N PRO A 111 27.19 -2.48 -6.49
CA PRO A 111 26.09 -3.07 -5.75
C PRO A 111 25.73 -2.16 -4.56
N MET A 112 24.47 -1.73 -4.49
CA MET A 112 23.96 -0.93 -3.38
C MET A 112 24.16 -1.67 -2.06
N ASN A 113 24.89 -1.07 -1.12
CA ASN A 113 24.95 -1.54 0.26
C ASN A 113 23.66 -1.11 0.99
N MET A 114 22.78 -2.08 1.25
CA MET A 114 21.42 -1.87 1.77
C MET A 114 21.35 -1.63 3.29
N ASN A 115 22.40 -1.09 3.91
CA ASN A 115 22.46 -0.85 5.37
C ASN A 115 22.33 0.65 5.71
N LEU A 116 21.27 1.33 5.24
CA LEU A 116 20.99 2.73 5.63
C LEU A 116 20.07 2.88 6.85
N LEU A 117 19.54 1.78 7.39
CA LEU A 117 18.66 1.80 8.55
C LEU A 117 19.00 0.63 9.46
N ARG A 118 19.70 0.91 10.56
CA ARG A 118 19.59 0.11 11.77
C ARG A 118 18.92 1.01 12.81
N ASP A 119 18.03 0.45 13.61
CA ASP A 119 17.34 1.09 14.76
C ASP A 119 16.55 2.41 14.54
N GLY A 120 16.29 2.81 13.29
CA GLY A 120 15.47 3.99 13.00
C GLY A 120 16.26 5.31 13.07
N THR A 121 17.58 5.26 13.14
CA THR A 121 18.45 6.42 12.96
C THR A 121 19.37 6.27 11.74
N VAL A 122 19.60 7.38 11.03
CA VAL A 122 20.55 7.46 9.90
C VAL A 122 21.94 7.70 10.49
N THR A 123 22.91 6.83 10.21
CA THR A 123 24.29 6.98 10.71
C THR A 123 24.98 8.22 10.13
N GLY A 124 25.49 9.07 11.02
CA GLY A 124 25.86 10.47 10.77
C GLY A 124 27.22 10.76 10.11
N GLU A 125 27.57 10.10 9.00
CA GLU A 125 28.80 10.46 8.26
C GLU A 125 28.68 11.72 7.38
N THR A 126 27.56 12.46 7.43
CA THR A 126 27.33 13.62 6.54
C THR A 126 27.33 15.00 7.21
N LEU A 127 27.79 15.13 8.47
CA LEU A 127 27.72 16.39 9.22
C LEU A 127 28.95 17.31 9.16
N HIS A 128 30.00 16.99 8.40
CA HIS A 128 31.28 17.73 8.49
C HIS A 128 31.62 18.70 7.33
N CYS A 129 30.63 19.41 6.77
CA CYS A 129 30.91 20.40 5.71
C CYS A 129 30.41 21.83 5.97
N ALA A 130 29.97 22.18 7.18
CA ALA A 130 29.29 23.47 7.41
C ALA A 130 30.05 24.52 8.27
N GLU A 131 31.31 24.33 8.65
CA GLU A 131 31.96 25.25 9.61
C GLU A 131 33.22 26.02 9.15
N ASN A 132 33.61 26.04 7.87
CA ASN A 132 34.87 26.73 7.50
C ASN A 132 34.88 27.62 6.25
N SER A 133 33.79 28.34 5.96
CA SER A 133 33.72 29.30 4.84
C SER A 133 33.51 30.74 5.31
N GLY A 134 34.27 31.19 6.30
CA GLY A 134 34.12 32.53 6.89
C GLY A 134 35.38 33.11 7.51
N ASN A 135 36.52 33.07 6.81
CA ASN A 135 37.64 33.98 7.10
C ASN A 135 38.73 33.95 6.01
N MET A 136 38.66 34.89 5.06
CA MET A 136 39.79 35.41 4.27
C MET A 136 39.28 36.61 3.46
N GLU A 137 39.83 37.81 3.45
CA GLU A 137 40.91 38.47 4.18
C GLU A 137 40.71 39.98 3.90
N ARG A 138 40.85 40.82 4.94
CA ARG A 138 41.19 42.24 4.77
C ARG A 138 42.70 42.32 4.60
N SER A 139 43.17 42.92 3.51
CA SER A 139 44.30 43.88 3.45
C SER A 139 44.49 44.38 2.03
#